data_AF-A0A7C4Z8L1-F1
#
_entry.id   AF-A0A7C4Z8L1-F1
#
_cell.length_a   1.000
_cell.length_b   1.000
_cell.length_c   1.000
_cell.angle_alpha   90.00
_cell.angle_beta   90.00
_cell.angle_gamma   90.00
#
_symmetry.space_group_name_H-M   'P 1'
#
loop_
_entity.id
_entity.type
_entity.pdbx_description
1 polymer ?
#
loop_
_entity_poly.entity_id
_entity_poly.type
_entity_poly.pdbx_seq_one_letter_code
_entity_poly.pdbx_strand_id
1 'polypeptide(L)' 'MRVALMITCLGDQFFPEVGLATVRLLRRLGVEVEFPQAQT' A
#
# COMPACT_ATOMS: atom_id res chain seq x y z
N MET A 1 -6.00 -13.19 -4.51
CA MET A 1 -4.65 -13.16 -3.89
C MET A 1 -4.65 -12.06 -2.83
N ARG A 2 -3.98 -12.25 -1.69
CA ARG A 2 -3.93 -11.27 -0.59
C ARG A 2 -2.49 -10.84 -0.31
N VAL A 3 -2.27 -9.54 -0.07
CA VAL A 3 -0.95 -8.96 0.18
C VAL A 3 -1.00 -7.94 1.32
N ALA A 4 0.06 -7.90 2.12
CA ALA A 4 0.30 -6.79 3.04
C ALA A 4 1.11 -5.70 2.33
N LEU A 5 0.60 -4.47 2.30
CA LEU A 5 1.29 -3.34 1.68
C LEU A 5 2.02 -2.53 2.75
N MET A 6 3.33 -2.35 2.59
CA MET A 6 4.16 -1.51 3.46
C MET A 6 4.61 -0.29 2.66
N ILE A 7 4.36 0.90 3.21
CA ILE A 7 4.87 2.16 2.70
C ILE A 7 5.86 2.69 3.73
N THR A 8 7.06 3.03 3.30
CA THR A 8 8.08 3.58 4.21
C THR A 8 7.70 4.99 4.64
N CYS A 9 8.22 5.45 5.78
CA CYS A 9 7.99 6.82 6.26
C CYS A 9 8.42 7.89 5.24
N LEU A 10 9.53 7.67 4.52
CA LEU A 10 9.98 8.57 3.47
C LEU A 10 9.03 8.56 2.28
N GLY A 11 8.54 7.40 1.87
CA GLY A 11 7.58 7.29 0.78
C GLY A 11 6.27 8.01 1.08
N ASP A 12 5.75 7.86 2.29
CA ASP A 12 4.52 8.52 2.74
C ASP A 12 4.70 10.05 2.85
N GLN A 13 5.87 10.49 3.34
CA GLN A 13 6.14 11.92 3.52
C GLN A 13 6.44 12.67 2.22
N PHE A 14 7.15 12.05 1.27
CA PHE A 14 7.56 12.72 0.04
C PHE A 14 6.64 12.43 -1.15
N PHE A 15 5.96 11.27 -1.18
CA PHE A 15 5.18 10.82 -2.33
C PHE A 15 3.90 10.04 -1.94
N PRO A 16 3.00 10.61 -1.12
CA PRO A 16 1.82 9.90 -0.61
C PRO A 16 0.90 9.37 -1.73
N GLU A 17 0.82 10.06 -2.87
CA GLU A 17 0.05 9.63 -4.03
C GLU A 17 0.50 8.28 -4.62
N VAL A 18 1.78 7.90 -4.45
CA VAL A 18 2.29 6.61 -4.94
C VAL A 18 1.67 5.45 -4.16
N GLY A 19 1.55 5.59 -2.84
CA GLY A 19 0.87 4.62 -1.99
C GLY A 19 -0.60 4.43 -2.39
N LEU A 20 -1.31 5.55 -2.59
CA LEU A 20 -2.71 5.55 -3.03
C LEU A 20 -2.88 4.90 -4.42
N ALA A 21 -2.01 5.25 -5.38
CA ALA A 21 -2.02 4.69 -6.73
C ALA A 21 -1.76 3.17 -6.70
N THR A 22 -0.82 2.73 -5.87
CA THR A 22 -0.51 1.31 -5.67
C THR A 22 -1.72 0.54 -5.16
N VAL A 23 -2.40 1.03 -4.12
CA VAL A 23 -3.63 0.40 -3.59
C VAL A 23 -4.73 0.33 -4.66
N ARG A 24 -4.94 1.41 -5.42
CA ARG A 24 -5.95 1.46 -6.49
C ARG A 24 -5.66 0.44 -7.58
N LEU A 25 -4.40 0.32 -8.01
CA LEU A 25 -3.98 -0.64 -9.02
C LEU A 25 -4.19 -2.08 -8.53
N LEU A 26 -3.72 -2.40 -7.32
CA LEU A 26 -3.86 -3.74 -6.74
C LEU A 26 -5.32 -4.16 -6.61
N ARG A 27 -6.19 -3.28 -6.11
CA ARG A 27 -7.64 -3.56 -6.03
C ARG A 27 -8.26 -3.78 -7.41
N ARG A 28 -7.87 -3.01 -8.43
CA ARG A 28 -8.35 -3.19 -9.80
C ARG A 28 -7.94 -4.55 -10.39
N LEU A 29 -6.80 -5.08 -9.97
CA LEU A 29 -6.32 -6.41 -10.37
C LEU A 29 -6.94 -7.56 -9.54
N GLY A 30 -7.89 -7.27 -8.65
CA GLY A 30 -8.52 -8.27 -7.78
C GLY A 30 -7.64 -8.73 -6.62
N VAL A 31 -6.65 -7.93 -6.23
CA VAL A 31 -5.80 -8.19 -5.06
C VAL A 31 -6.43 -7.55 -3.82
N GLU A 32 -6.55 -8.34 -2.76
CA GLU A 32 -6.93 -7.86 -1.44
C GLU A 32 -5.70 -7.29 -0.73
N VAL A 33 -5.80 -6.04 -0.26
CA VAL A 33 -4.69 -5.30 0.36
C VAL A 33 -4.98 -5.08 1.84
N GLU A 34 -4.07 -5.54 2.70
CA GLU A 34 -4.13 -5.34 4.14
C GLU A 34 -2.95 -4.50 4.66
N PHE A 35 -3.14 -3.85 5.80
CA PHE A 35 -2.15 -3.00 6.48
C PHE A 35 -2.03 -3.44 7.94
N PRO A 36 -1.19 -4.44 8.25
CA PRO A 36 -0.98 -4.89 9.62
C PRO A 36 -0.48 -3.74 10.52
N GLN A 37 -1.06 -3.57 11.71
CA GLN A 37 -0.65 -2.51 12.63
C GLN A 37 0.82 -2.60 13.10
N ALA A 38 1.42 -3.79 13.06
CA ALA A 38 2.79 -4.06 13.51
C ALA A 38 3.83 -4.03 12.37
N GLN A 39 3.63 -3.21 11.34
CA GLN A 39 4.64 -2.96 10.31
C GLN A 39 5.76 -2.06 10.88
N THR A 40 7.03 -2.38 10.59
CA THR A 40 8.21 -1.61 11.03
C THR A 40 9.03 -1.15 9.84
#